data_AF-A0A3Q8X387-F1
#
_entry.id   AF-A0A3Q8X387-F1
#
_cell.length_a   1.000
_cell.length_b   1.000
_cell.length_c   1.000
_cell.angle_alpha   90.00
_cell.angle_beta   90.00
_cell.angle_gamma   90.00
#
_symmetry.space_group_name_H-M   'P 1'
#
loop_
_entity.id
_entity.type
_entity.pdbx_description
1 polymer ?
#
loop_
_entity_poly.entity_id
_entity_poly.type
_entity_poly.pdbx_seq_one_letter_code
_entity_poly.pdbx_strand_id
1 'polypeptide(L)'
;MRGWPMLRIDICRVERLEDYDLTSLLTESEAEGFRHIRRFVNEYLDGSNRFDLEGEVLFLARVNGLVAGVGGLNREMSDKTRRAAGRVRRVYVASAYRRQGVARALMKAILEHAENGSSFAYDRLVLRCGSSEADLFYRSLGFQTVEGNASITHELLFNLTSEEEQLMDNKSIQHMVIFDLKHSAGSAEAEQFLKDGQRLLTSIPVVRSFQVFNQVSAKNDYQYGFSMVFDNQADYEAYNAHPVHVDFVEGRWVPEVARFLEIDFKNYGG
;
A
#
# COMPACT_ATOMS: atom_id res chain seq x y z
N MET A 1 14.41 -30.64 -34.04
CA MET A 1 13.65 -29.52 -33.44
C MET A 1 14.60 -28.34 -33.30
N ARG A 2 14.40 -27.25 -34.06
CA ARG A 2 15.22 -26.04 -33.88
C ARG A 2 14.71 -25.33 -32.64
N GLY A 3 15.53 -25.20 -31.60
CA GLY A 3 15.18 -24.41 -30.42
C GLY A 3 14.95 -22.96 -30.85
N TRP A 4 13.79 -22.40 -30.52
CA TRP A 4 13.56 -20.96 -30.66
C TRP A 4 14.60 -20.23 -29.80
N PRO A 5 15.34 -19.25 -30.33
CA PRO A 5 16.23 -18.44 -29.49
C PRO A 5 15.36 -17.75 -28.42
N MET A 6 15.59 -18.11 -27.15
CA MET A 6 14.97 -17.45 -26.02
C MET A 6 15.47 -15.99 -26.00
N LEU A 7 14.56 -15.03 -26.01
CA LEU A 7 14.91 -13.61 -25.97
C LEU A 7 15.64 -13.33 -24.65
N ARG A 8 16.93 -13.01 -24.70
CA ARG A 8 17.72 -12.70 -23.50
C ARG A 8 17.52 -11.23 -23.14
N ILE A 9 16.74 -10.99 -22.08
CA ILE A 9 16.56 -9.69 -21.47
C ILE A 9 17.60 -9.53 -20.35
N ASP A 10 18.34 -8.44 -20.39
CA ASP A 10 19.32 -8.08 -19.38
C ASP A 10 18.93 -6.74 -18.75
N ILE A 11 18.91 -6.67 -17.41
CA ILE A 11 18.58 -5.44 -16.68
C ILE A 11 19.86 -4.88 -16.08
N CYS A 12 20.17 -3.63 -16.41
CA CYS A 12 21.39 -2.97 -15.99
C CYS A 12 21.08 -1.73 -15.17
N ARG A 13 21.66 -1.64 -13.98
CA ARG A 13 21.72 -0.39 -13.22
C ARG A 13 22.59 0.60 -14.01
N VAL A 14 22.08 1.82 -14.19
CA VAL A 14 22.80 2.88 -14.89
C VAL A 14 23.62 3.67 -13.88
N GLU A 15 24.93 3.57 -13.98
CA GLU A 15 25.86 4.43 -13.22
C GLU A 15 26.13 5.74 -13.97
N ARG A 16 26.24 5.66 -15.30
CA ARG A 16 26.45 6.80 -16.20
C ARG A 16 25.63 6.60 -17.46
N LEU A 17 24.80 7.58 -17.80
CA LEU A 17 23.90 7.45 -18.95
C LEU A 17 24.68 7.48 -20.28
N GLU A 18 25.83 8.13 -20.31
CA GLU A 18 26.67 8.30 -21.51
C GLU A 18 27.27 6.98 -22.00
N ASP A 19 27.26 5.94 -21.17
CA ASP A 19 27.73 4.60 -21.51
C ASP A 19 26.74 3.81 -22.40
N TYR A 20 25.57 4.38 -22.70
CA TYR A 20 24.49 3.72 -23.43
C TYR A 20 23.98 4.56 -24.60
N ASP A 21 23.79 3.92 -25.76
CA ASP A 21 23.10 4.56 -26.89
C ASP A 21 21.58 4.48 -26.70
N LEU A 22 20.96 5.64 -26.47
CA LEU A 22 19.52 5.80 -26.33
C LEU A 22 18.84 6.35 -27.60
N THR A 23 19.60 6.55 -28.69
CA THR A 23 19.13 7.25 -29.88
C THR A 23 17.84 6.63 -30.43
N SER A 24 17.83 5.32 -30.63
CA SER A 24 16.64 4.61 -31.13
C SER A 24 15.45 4.73 -30.19
N LEU A 25 15.69 4.60 -28.87
CA LEU A 25 14.63 4.70 -27.85
C LEU A 25 14.02 6.10 -27.81
N LEU A 26 14.85 7.15 -27.91
CA LEU A 26 14.44 8.55 -27.96
C LEU A 26 13.63 8.83 -29.22
N THR A 27 14.19 8.54 -30.40
CA THR A 27 13.52 8.78 -31.69
C THR A 27 12.15 8.13 -31.75
N GLU A 28 12.05 6.87 -31.33
CA GLU A 28 10.79 6.14 -31.32
C GLU A 28 9.79 6.72 -30.32
N SER A 29 10.22 6.96 -29.07
CA SER A 29 9.33 7.50 -28.04
C SER A 29 8.75 8.87 -28.44
N GLU A 30 9.53 9.70 -29.13
CA GLU A 30 9.06 11.00 -29.63
C GLU A 30 8.07 10.85 -30.79
N ALA A 31 8.32 9.93 -31.71
CA ALA A 31 7.41 9.61 -32.80
C ALA A 31 6.05 9.11 -32.27
N GLU A 32 6.04 8.38 -31.15
CA GLU A 32 4.82 7.95 -30.46
C GLU A 32 4.20 9.04 -29.55
N GLY A 33 4.82 10.21 -29.43
CA GLY A 33 4.33 11.32 -28.60
C GLY A 33 4.70 11.22 -27.10
N PHE A 34 5.51 10.24 -26.71
CA PHE A 34 6.00 10.02 -25.35
C PHE A 34 7.19 10.94 -25.00
N ARG A 35 6.91 12.25 -24.85
CA ARG A 35 7.93 13.28 -24.51
C ARG A 35 8.65 13.08 -23.17
N HIS A 36 8.21 12.15 -22.33
CA HIS A 36 8.80 11.93 -21.02
C HIS A 36 10.20 11.29 -21.08
N ILE A 37 10.57 10.64 -22.20
CA ILE A 37 11.93 10.08 -22.39
C ILE A 37 12.92 11.17 -22.78
N ARG A 38 12.55 12.10 -23.67
CA ARG A 38 13.35 13.31 -23.92
C ARG A 38 13.56 14.12 -22.64
N ARG A 39 12.48 14.30 -21.86
CA ARG A 39 12.56 14.99 -20.58
C ARG A 39 13.53 14.29 -19.62
N PHE A 40 13.46 12.97 -19.52
CA PHE A 40 14.39 12.18 -18.74
C PHE A 40 15.85 12.45 -19.12
N VAL A 41 16.18 12.39 -20.41
CA VAL A 41 17.56 12.62 -20.86
C VAL A 41 18.02 14.04 -20.55
N ASN A 42 17.16 15.04 -20.74
CA ASN A 42 17.50 16.43 -20.40
C ASN A 42 17.73 16.60 -18.89
N GLU A 43 16.83 16.08 -18.04
CA GLU A 43 16.94 16.13 -16.58
C GLU A 43 18.19 15.39 -16.06
N TYR A 44 18.58 14.32 -16.73
CA TYR A 44 19.82 13.61 -16.41
C TYR A 44 21.03 14.45 -16.78
N LEU A 45 21.08 14.99 -18.00
CA LEU A 45 22.21 15.76 -18.50
C LEU A 45 22.42 17.06 -17.70
N ASP A 46 21.35 17.78 -17.38
CA ASP A 46 21.39 19.02 -16.59
C ASP A 46 21.60 18.78 -15.09
N GLY A 47 21.48 17.52 -14.64
CA GLY A 47 21.69 17.10 -13.25
C GLY A 47 20.53 17.36 -12.31
N SER A 48 19.38 17.84 -12.80
CA SER A 48 18.18 18.04 -11.97
C SER A 48 17.59 16.72 -11.47
N ASN A 49 17.83 15.61 -12.17
CA ASN A 49 17.50 14.27 -11.69
C ASN A 49 18.37 13.20 -12.37
N ARG A 50 19.37 12.69 -11.64
CA ARG A 50 20.25 11.60 -12.09
C ARG A 50 19.90 10.24 -11.48
N PHE A 51 18.87 10.16 -10.65
CA PHE A 51 18.49 8.94 -9.91
C PHE A 51 19.65 8.43 -9.02
N ASP A 52 20.40 9.36 -8.42
CA ASP A 52 21.66 9.12 -7.73
C ASP A 52 21.61 9.42 -6.22
N LEU A 53 20.45 9.82 -5.70
CA LEU A 53 20.25 9.91 -4.25
C LEU A 53 20.08 8.51 -3.63
N GLU A 54 20.26 8.41 -2.33
CA GLU A 54 20.03 7.17 -1.59
C GLU A 54 18.60 6.66 -1.80
N GLY A 55 18.47 5.36 -2.13
CA GLY A 55 17.20 4.73 -2.50
C GLY A 55 16.72 5.04 -3.92
N GLU A 56 17.46 5.80 -4.71
CA GLU A 56 17.13 6.04 -6.12
C GLU A 56 17.88 5.08 -7.05
N VAL A 57 17.25 4.78 -8.19
CA VAL A 57 17.86 3.93 -9.21
C VAL A 57 17.29 4.21 -10.59
N LEU A 58 18.14 4.07 -11.59
CA LEU A 58 17.76 4.02 -12.99
C LEU A 58 18.20 2.68 -13.58
N PHE A 59 17.28 2.00 -14.27
CA PHE A 59 17.53 0.76 -14.97
C PHE A 59 17.32 0.91 -16.48
N LEU A 60 18.17 0.25 -17.25
CA LEU A 60 17.94 -0.03 -18.66
C LEU A 60 17.69 -1.52 -18.86
N ALA A 61 16.74 -1.85 -19.73
CA ALA A 61 16.59 -3.20 -20.24
C ALA A 61 17.26 -3.30 -21.60
N ARG A 62 18.10 -4.33 -21.78
CA ARG A 62 18.77 -4.63 -23.03
C ARG A 62 18.28 -5.95 -23.60
N VAL A 63 18.07 -5.98 -24.90
CA VAL A 63 17.75 -7.19 -25.67
C VAL A 63 18.82 -7.33 -26.74
N ASN A 64 19.57 -8.43 -26.71
CA ASN A 64 20.73 -8.67 -27.58
C ASN A 64 21.76 -7.51 -27.57
N GLY A 65 21.94 -6.87 -26.41
CA GLY A 65 22.87 -5.75 -26.22
C GLY A 65 22.32 -4.37 -26.57
N LEU A 66 21.16 -4.29 -27.23
CA LEU A 66 20.51 -3.01 -27.58
C LEU A 66 19.57 -2.55 -26.47
N VAL A 67 19.53 -1.25 -26.19
CA VAL A 67 18.59 -0.69 -25.21
C VAL A 67 17.16 -0.83 -25.73
N ALA A 68 16.36 -1.64 -25.05
CA ALA A 68 14.98 -1.97 -25.38
C ALA A 68 13.97 -1.23 -24.48
N GLY A 69 14.40 -0.75 -23.32
CA GLY A 69 13.56 0.00 -22.40
C GLY A 69 14.33 0.65 -21.27
N VAL A 70 13.63 1.53 -20.54
CA VAL A 70 14.14 2.30 -19.41
C VAL A 70 13.07 2.37 -18.34
N GLY A 71 13.48 2.47 -17.08
CA GLY A 71 12.60 2.72 -15.94
C GLY A 71 13.42 3.12 -14.72
N GLY A 72 12.90 4.01 -13.88
CA GLY A 72 13.61 4.45 -12.70
C GLY A 72 12.71 4.71 -11.50
N LEU A 73 13.35 4.88 -10.36
CA LEU A 73 12.75 5.10 -9.05
C LEU A 73 13.41 6.31 -8.39
N ASN A 74 12.61 7.20 -7.83
CA ASN A 74 13.08 8.31 -7.03
C ASN A 74 12.35 8.41 -5.72
N ARG A 75 12.88 9.22 -4.81
CA ARG A 75 12.18 9.53 -3.56
C ARG A 75 10.94 10.38 -3.84
N GLU A 76 9.82 10.01 -3.23
CA GLU A 76 8.61 10.81 -3.21
C GLU A 76 8.57 11.61 -1.90
N MET A 77 8.64 12.94 -2.01
CA MET A 77 8.71 13.86 -0.87
C MET A 77 7.45 14.73 -0.69
N SER A 78 6.43 14.58 -1.55
CA SER A 78 5.22 15.41 -1.47
C SER A 78 4.32 15.09 -0.27
N ASP A 79 4.41 13.88 0.28
CA ASP A 79 3.65 13.45 1.44
C ASP A 79 4.54 13.48 2.69
N LYS A 80 4.33 14.48 3.56
CA LYS A 80 5.09 14.65 4.82
C LYS A 80 4.50 13.86 5.99
N THR A 81 3.33 13.24 5.81
CA THR A 81 2.58 12.59 6.91
C THR A 81 2.70 11.08 6.90
N ARG A 82 3.26 10.48 5.84
CA ARG A 82 3.54 9.04 5.76
C ARG A 82 5.01 8.75 5.43
N ARG A 83 5.44 7.63 6.00
CA ARG A 83 6.52 6.68 5.64
C ARG A 83 7.15 6.80 4.23
N ALA A 84 8.40 6.35 4.10
CA ALA A 84 9.24 6.57 2.91
C ALA A 84 8.57 6.04 1.62
N ALA A 85 8.15 6.94 0.73
CA ALA A 85 7.51 6.59 -0.53
C ALA A 85 8.47 6.75 -1.71
N GLY A 86 8.40 5.83 -2.66
CA GLY A 86 9.21 5.85 -3.89
C GLY A 86 8.33 6.11 -5.10
N ARG A 87 8.75 7.00 -6.01
CA ARG A 87 8.06 7.28 -7.26
C ARG A 87 8.69 6.51 -8.41
N VAL A 88 7.94 5.55 -8.96
CA VAL A 88 8.28 4.93 -10.25
C VAL A 88 8.04 5.93 -11.36
N ARG A 89 9.06 6.21 -12.17
CA ARG A 89 8.97 7.12 -13.31
C ARG A 89 9.83 6.70 -14.49
N ARG A 90 9.54 7.31 -15.64
CA ARG A 90 10.27 7.12 -16.90
C ARG A 90 10.25 5.66 -17.41
N VAL A 91 9.21 4.90 -17.10
CA VAL A 91 9.03 3.55 -17.63
C VAL A 91 8.60 3.63 -19.10
N TYR A 92 9.42 3.09 -20.00
CA TYR A 92 9.13 2.98 -21.42
C TYR A 92 9.84 1.78 -22.03
N VAL A 93 9.18 1.13 -22.99
CA VAL A 93 9.72 0.01 -23.76
C VAL A 93 9.44 0.28 -25.24
N ALA A 94 10.48 0.19 -26.06
CA ALA A 94 10.37 0.29 -27.51
C ALA A 94 9.37 -0.75 -28.04
N SER A 95 8.53 -0.34 -29.00
CA SER A 95 7.41 -1.11 -29.54
C SER A 95 7.82 -2.50 -29.99
N ALA A 96 8.98 -2.62 -30.65
CA ALA A 96 9.56 -3.87 -31.12
C ALA A 96 9.84 -4.91 -30.01
N TYR A 97 9.93 -4.47 -28.75
CA TYR A 97 10.21 -5.31 -27.58
C TYR A 97 9.03 -5.40 -26.59
N ARG A 98 7.87 -4.81 -26.94
CA ARG A 98 6.65 -4.93 -26.12
C ARG A 98 6.11 -6.36 -26.16
N ARG A 99 5.33 -6.70 -25.14
CA ARG A 99 4.69 -8.02 -24.95
C ARG A 99 5.67 -9.21 -24.89
N GLN A 100 6.97 -8.93 -24.73
CA GLN A 100 8.03 -9.94 -24.59
C GLN A 100 8.61 -10.03 -23.16
N GLY A 101 7.96 -9.38 -22.19
CA GLY A 101 8.37 -9.41 -20.78
C GLY A 101 9.33 -8.31 -20.34
N VAL A 102 9.82 -7.45 -21.25
CA VAL A 102 10.79 -6.38 -20.94
C VAL A 102 10.31 -5.44 -19.83
N ALA A 103 9.07 -4.93 -19.92
CA ALA A 103 8.50 -4.06 -18.88
C ALA A 103 8.37 -4.77 -17.53
N ARG A 104 8.02 -6.07 -17.52
CA ARG A 104 7.94 -6.87 -16.28
C ARG A 104 9.32 -7.05 -15.66
N ALA A 105 10.36 -7.28 -16.48
CA ALA A 105 11.73 -7.40 -16.00
C ALA A 105 12.25 -6.08 -15.39
N LEU A 106 11.97 -4.93 -16.04
CA LEU A 106 12.28 -3.61 -15.48
C LEU A 106 11.58 -3.38 -14.15
N MET A 107 10.26 -3.60 -14.10
CA MET A 107 9.49 -3.38 -12.88
C MET A 107 9.89 -4.33 -11.75
N LYS A 108 10.23 -5.59 -12.06
CA LYS A 108 10.75 -6.53 -11.08
C LYS A 108 12.03 -6.00 -10.43
N ALA A 109 12.99 -5.53 -11.23
CA ALA A 109 14.23 -4.96 -10.69
C ALA A 109 13.98 -3.69 -9.85
N ILE A 110 13.02 -2.84 -10.25
CA ILE A 110 12.62 -1.67 -9.46
C ILE A 110 12.00 -2.08 -8.12
N LEU A 111 11.10 -3.08 -8.13
CA LEU A 111 10.45 -3.58 -6.92
C LEU A 111 11.47 -4.21 -5.96
N GLU A 112 12.35 -5.09 -6.49
CA GLU A 112 13.42 -5.71 -5.71
C GLU A 112 14.38 -4.65 -5.12
N HIS A 113 14.70 -3.59 -5.87
CA HIS A 113 15.51 -2.49 -5.36
C HIS A 113 14.78 -1.68 -4.29
N ALA A 114 13.48 -1.43 -4.46
CA ALA A 114 12.71 -0.66 -3.49
C ALA A 114 12.50 -1.40 -2.16
N GLU A 115 12.40 -2.73 -2.21
CA GLU A 115 12.21 -3.61 -1.05
C GLU A 115 13.54 -3.95 -0.36
N ASN A 116 14.59 -4.26 -1.13
CA ASN A 116 15.83 -4.87 -0.61
C ASN A 116 17.12 -4.11 -0.99
N GLY A 117 17.03 -3.02 -1.75
CA GLY A 117 18.14 -2.48 -2.54
C GLY A 117 19.03 -1.42 -1.87
N SER A 118 18.82 -1.08 -0.60
CA SER A 118 19.62 -0.07 0.11
C SER A 118 19.43 -0.17 1.62
N SER A 119 20.24 0.54 2.42
CA SER A 119 19.94 0.90 3.82
C SER A 119 18.63 1.71 3.99
N PHE A 120 17.93 1.94 2.89
CA PHE A 120 16.71 2.70 2.74
C PHE A 120 15.69 1.79 2.04
N ALA A 121 14.65 1.38 2.77
CA ALA A 121 13.52 0.63 2.23
C ALA A 121 12.33 1.57 2.03
N TYR A 122 11.58 1.35 0.96
CA TYR A 122 10.31 2.06 0.75
C TYR A 122 9.16 1.27 1.34
N ASP A 123 8.22 1.96 2.00
CA ASP A 123 6.97 1.37 2.48
C ASP A 123 5.92 1.28 1.38
N ARG A 124 6.04 2.14 0.36
CA ARG A 124 5.16 2.14 -0.80
C ARG A 124 5.82 2.70 -2.05
N LEU A 125 5.35 2.25 -3.20
CA LEU A 125 5.62 2.87 -4.49
C LEU A 125 4.39 3.61 -5.02
N VAL A 126 4.63 4.74 -5.65
CA VAL A 126 3.60 5.54 -6.33
C VAL A 126 4.01 5.80 -7.77
N LEU A 127 3.03 5.99 -8.65
CA LEU A 127 3.29 6.37 -10.03
C LEU A 127 2.19 7.22 -10.62
N ARG A 128 2.52 7.83 -11.76
CA ARG A 128 1.54 8.50 -12.62
C ARG A 128 1.39 7.71 -13.92
N CYS A 129 0.27 7.02 -14.02
CA CYS A 129 -0.15 6.34 -15.23
C CYS A 129 -0.78 7.33 -16.22
N GLY A 130 -0.35 7.28 -17.49
CA GLY A 130 -0.80 8.19 -18.55
C GLY A 130 -1.60 7.53 -19.69
N SER A 131 -1.84 6.21 -19.63
CA SER A 131 -2.60 5.49 -20.67
C SER A 131 -3.32 4.26 -20.09
N SER A 132 -4.42 3.85 -20.73
CA SER A 132 -5.19 2.68 -20.31
C SER A 132 -4.41 1.36 -20.42
N GLU A 133 -3.48 1.26 -21.39
CA GLU A 133 -2.59 0.09 -21.50
C GLU A 133 -1.66 -0.03 -20.28
N ALA A 134 -1.12 1.11 -19.82
CA ALA A 134 -0.26 1.14 -18.65
C ALA A 134 -1.02 0.87 -17.35
N ASP A 135 -2.29 1.29 -17.23
CA ASP A 135 -3.16 0.99 -16.08
C ASP A 135 -3.31 -0.52 -15.88
N LEU A 136 -3.72 -1.25 -16.93
CA LEU A 136 -3.83 -2.72 -16.88
C LEU A 136 -2.50 -3.39 -16.53
N PHE A 137 -1.39 -2.87 -17.07
CA PHE A 137 -0.06 -3.39 -16.77
C PHE A 137 0.29 -3.23 -15.29
N TYR A 138 0.16 -2.03 -14.73
CA TYR A 138 0.52 -1.76 -13.33
C TYR A 138 -0.39 -2.50 -12.35
N ARG A 139 -1.70 -2.57 -12.63
CA ARG A 139 -2.62 -3.39 -11.82
C ARG A 139 -2.23 -4.87 -11.80
N SER A 140 -1.74 -5.40 -12.93
CA SER A 140 -1.23 -6.79 -12.99
C SER A 140 0.06 -7.03 -12.19
N LEU A 141 0.70 -5.96 -11.69
CA LEU A 141 1.86 -5.99 -10.80
C LEU A 141 1.48 -5.71 -9.33
N GLY A 142 0.18 -5.60 -9.02
CA GLY A 142 -0.32 -5.36 -7.67
C GLY A 142 -0.63 -3.90 -7.33
N PHE A 143 -0.37 -2.96 -8.25
CA PHE A 143 -0.71 -1.56 -8.01
C PHE A 143 -2.24 -1.36 -7.98
N GLN A 144 -2.72 -0.52 -7.08
CA GLN A 144 -4.10 -0.10 -6.98
C GLN A 144 -4.26 1.35 -7.44
N THR A 145 -5.43 1.70 -7.96
CA THR A 145 -5.71 3.09 -8.37
C THR A 145 -6.06 3.96 -7.17
N VAL A 146 -5.57 5.20 -7.19
CA VAL A 146 -5.84 6.21 -6.17
C VAL A 146 -6.64 7.35 -6.78
N GLU A 147 -7.70 7.77 -6.11
CA GLU A 147 -8.53 8.90 -6.52
C GLU A 147 -8.09 10.22 -5.85
N GLY A 148 -8.45 11.36 -6.45
CA GLY A 148 -8.26 12.67 -5.84
C GLY A 148 -6.84 13.26 -5.91
N ASN A 149 -5.87 12.59 -6.54
CA ASN A 149 -4.50 13.10 -6.71
C ASN A 149 -4.08 13.16 -8.19
N ALA A 150 -3.87 14.36 -8.73
CA ALA A 150 -3.48 14.54 -10.13
C ALA A 150 -2.04 14.07 -10.45
N SER A 151 -1.20 13.93 -9.42
CA SER A 151 0.21 13.55 -9.54
C SER A 151 0.48 12.07 -9.26
N ILE A 152 -0.44 11.38 -8.57
CA ILE A 152 -0.34 9.98 -8.19
C ILE A 152 -1.65 9.32 -8.58
N THR A 153 -1.61 8.43 -9.57
CA THR A 153 -2.81 7.72 -10.01
C THR A 153 -2.83 6.28 -9.57
N HIS A 154 -1.68 5.73 -9.18
CA HIS A 154 -1.56 4.37 -8.67
C HIS A 154 -0.57 4.31 -7.50
N GLU A 155 -0.81 3.37 -6.59
CA GLU A 155 0.09 3.03 -5.50
C GLU A 155 0.21 1.51 -5.30
N LEU A 156 1.35 1.08 -4.78
CA LEU A 156 1.62 -0.27 -4.31
C LEU A 156 2.20 -0.13 -2.90
N LEU A 157 1.56 -0.75 -1.92
CA LEU A 157 2.13 -0.86 -0.58
C LEU A 157 3.04 -2.09 -0.56
N PHE A 158 4.25 -1.94 -0.05
CA PHE A 158 5.02 -3.11 0.35
C PHE A 158 4.38 -3.62 1.64
N ASN A 159 4.16 -4.94 1.73
CA ASN A 159 3.87 -5.52 3.03
C ASN A 159 5.05 -5.19 3.92
N LEU A 160 4.76 -4.60 5.07
CA LEU A 160 5.78 -4.44 6.10
C LEU A 160 6.42 -5.80 6.32
N THR A 161 7.75 -5.81 6.47
CA THR A 161 8.47 -7.07 6.68
C THR A 161 7.74 -7.90 7.73
N SER A 162 7.68 -9.22 7.52
CA SER A 162 6.96 -10.14 8.39
C SER A 162 7.34 -9.97 9.87
N GLU A 163 8.54 -9.47 10.18
CA GLU A 163 8.96 -9.14 11.53
C GLU A 163 8.28 -7.90 12.12
N GLU A 164 8.04 -6.84 11.35
CA GLU A 164 7.32 -5.64 11.81
C GLU A 164 5.82 -5.87 11.87
N GLU A 165 5.27 -6.59 10.88
CA GLU A 165 3.89 -7.07 10.94
C GLU A 165 3.71 -8.00 12.14
N GLN A 166 4.60 -8.97 12.39
CA GLN A 166 4.52 -9.87 13.55
C GLN A 166 4.82 -9.15 14.88
N LEU A 167 5.65 -8.11 14.89
CA LEU A 167 5.86 -7.28 16.09
C LEU A 167 4.67 -6.35 16.36
N MET A 168 4.01 -5.83 15.32
CA MET A 168 2.75 -5.10 15.42
C MET A 168 1.61 -6.04 15.81
N ASP A 169 1.56 -7.26 15.26
CA ASP A 169 0.57 -8.29 15.54
C ASP A 169 0.73 -8.87 16.95
N ASN A 170 1.97 -8.97 17.46
CA ASN A 170 2.26 -9.32 18.86
C ASN A 170 1.97 -8.18 19.85
N LYS A 171 1.93 -6.93 19.36
CA LYS A 171 1.63 -5.74 20.19
C LYS A 171 0.18 -5.31 20.11
N SER A 172 -0.53 -5.69 19.05
CA SER A 172 -1.92 -5.35 18.84
C SER A 172 -2.80 -5.98 19.91
N ILE A 173 -3.91 -5.31 20.20
CA ILE A 173 -4.90 -5.78 21.15
C ILE A 173 -6.22 -5.87 20.40
N GLN A 174 -6.76 -7.07 20.28
CA GLN A 174 -8.15 -7.25 19.88
C GLN A 174 -9.01 -7.19 21.12
N HIS A 175 -9.71 -6.07 21.28
CA HIS A 175 -10.65 -5.84 22.37
C HIS A 175 -12.05 -6.24 21.93
N MET A 176 -12.67 -7.16 22.68
CA MET A 176 -14.01 -7.65 22.41
C MET A 176 -14.88 -7.59 23.64
N VAL A 177 -16.15 -7.26 23.43
CA VAL A 177 -17.21 -7.37 24.43
C VAL A 177 -18.37 -8.14 23.84
N ILE A 178 -18.85 -9.16 24.55
CA ILE A 178 -20.14 -9.81 24.28
C ILE A 178 -21.12 -9.42 25.37
N PHE A 179 -22.35 -9.06 25.01
CA PHE A 179 -23.26 -8.40 25.94
C PHE A 179 -24.73 -8.61 25.60
N ASP A 180 -25.57 -8.39 26.62
CA ASP A 180 -27.02 -8.32 26.50
C ASP A 180 -27.49 -6.90 26.78
N LEU A 181 -28.50 -6.47 26.04
CA LEU A 181 -29.20 -5.23 26.31
C LEU A 181 -30.39 -5.51 27.24
N LYS A 182 -30.80 -4.48 28.00
CA LYS A 182 -32.06 -4.48 28.75
C LYS A 182 -33.28 -4.45 27.80
N HIS A 183 -33.06 -4.02 26.56
CA HIS A 183 -34.06 -4.03 25.49
C HIS A 183 -34.20 -5.43 24.88
N SER A 184 -35.38 -5.76 24.38
CA SER A 184 -35.60 -7.04 23.71
C SER A 184 -34.79 -7.16 22.43
N ALA A 185 -34.25 -8.34 22.15
CA ALA A 185 -33.46 -8.57 20.95
C ALA A 185 -34.24 -8.20 19.67
N GLY A 186 -33.62 -7.41 18.80
CA GLY A 186 -34.22 -6.94 17.54
C GLY A 186 -35.22 -5.79 17.69
N SER A 187 -35.36 -5.19 18.87
CA SER A 187 -36.14 -3.97 19.04
C SER A 187 -35.47 -2.77 18.37
N ALA A 188 -36.24 -1.70 18.15
CA ALA A 188 -35.72 -0.46 17.58
C ALA A 188 -34.65 0.18 18.49
N GLU A 189 -34.82 0.08 19.80
CA GLU A 189 -33.87 0.58 20.81
C GLU A 189 -32.56 -0.20 20.76
N ALA A 190 -32.63 -1.53 20.65
CA ALA A 190 -31.45 -2.38 20.50
C ALA A 190 -30.70 -2.06 19.19
N GLU A 191 -31.42 -1.92 18.08
CA GLU A 191 -30.82 -1.55 16.79
C GLU A 191 -30.16 -0.16 16.85
N GLN A 192 -30.81 0.80 17.52
CA GLN A 192 -30.27 2.14 17.70
C GLN A 192 -29.01 2.14 18.58
N PHE A 193 -28.98 1.34 19.65
CA PHE A 193 -27.78 1.14 20.47
C PHE A 193 -26.59 0.64 19.66
N LEU A 194 -26.80 -0.38 18.83
CA LEU A 194 -25.75 -0.95 17.98
C LEU A 194 -25.24 0.05 16.94
N LYS A 195 -26.15 0.79 16.29
CA LYS A 195 -25.81 1.84 15.31
C LYS A 195 -25.03 2.99 15.94
N ASP A 196 -25.43 3.45 17.12
CA ASP A 196 -24.73 4.53 17.81
C ASP A 196 -23.37 4.08 18.34
N GLY A 197 -23.26 2.87 18.89
CA GLY A 197 -21.98 2.28 19.26
C GLY A 197 -21.02 2.23 18.07
N GLN A 198 -21.48 1.72 16.93
CA GLN A 198 -20.68 1.71 15.70
C GLN A 198 -20.26 3.11 15.28
N ARG A 199 -21.19 4.07 15.18
CA ARG A 199 -20.91 5.43 14.71
C ARG A 199 -19.96 6.19 15.64
N LEU A 200 -20.17 6.11 16.96
CA LEU A 200 -19.41 6.87 17.94
C LEU A 200 -18.03 6.27 18.15
N LEU A 201 -17.94 4.96 18.36
CA LEU A 201 -16.67 4.32 18.69
C LEU A 201 -15.73 4.26 17.48
N THR A 202 -16.24 4.12 16.24
CA THR A 202 -15.39 4.23 15.03
C THR A 202 -14.85 5.63 14.77
N SER A 203 -15.42 6.67 15.40
CA SER A 203 -14.92 8.03 15.25
C SER A 203 -13.65 8.31 16.05
N ILE A 204 -13.29 7.41 16.98
CA ILE A 204 -12.09 7.54 17.81
C ILE A 204 -10.86 7.15 16.97
N PRO A 205 -9.86 8.04 16.78
CA PRO A 205 -8.80 7.84 15.78
C PRO A 205 -7.97 6.55 15.89
N VAL A 206 -7.85 6.03 17.11
CA VAL A 206 -7.07 4.82 17.46
C VAL A 206 -7.84 3.51 17.27
N VAL A 207 -9.16 3.57 17.02
CA VAL A 207 -9.99 2.39 16.81
C VAL A 207 -9.81 1.87 15.39
N ARG A 208 -9.41 0.60 15.25
CA ARG A 208 -9.31 -0.12 13.97
C ARG A 208 -10.33 -1.26 13.92
N SER A 209 -10.74 -1.62 12.71
CA SER A 209 -11.52 -2.84 12.44
C SER A 209 -12.73 -3.04 13.36
N PHE A 210 -13.46 -1.95 13.69
CA PHE A 210 -14.63 -2.05 14.55
C PHE A 210 -15.73 -2.86 13.85
N GLN A 211 -16.29 -3.83 14.57
CA GLN A 211 -17.35 -4.70 14.08
C GLN A 211 -18.45 -4.87 15.13
N VAL A 212 -19.68 -5.04 14.64
CA VAL A 212 -20.87 -5.34 15.43
C VAL A 212 -21.39 -6.71 15.05
N PHE A 213 -21.74 -7.52 16.03
CA PHE A 213 -22.16 -8.90 15.84
C PHE A 213 -23.48 -9.23 16.52
N ASN A 214 -24.24 -10.14 15.90
CA ASN A 214 -25.16 -11.00 16.62
C ASN A 214 -24.39 -12.25 17.05
N GLN A 215 -24.47 -12.60 18.32
CA GLN A 215 -23.96 -13.87 18.80
C GLN A 215 -24.90 -14.98 18.28
N VAL A 216 -24.33 -16.06 17.74
CA VAL A 216 -25.11 -17.20 17.19
C VAL A 216 -24.74 -18.56 17.79
N SER A 217 -23.76 -18.61 18.68
CA SER A 217 -23.26 -19.87 19.21
C SER A 217 -24.16 -20.37 20.33
N ALA A 218 -24.66 -21.60 20.23
CA ALA A 218 -25.41 -22.23 21.32
C ALA A 218 -24.58 -22.51 22.59
N LYS A 219 -23.29 -22.14 22.63
CA LYS A 219 -22.38 -22.36 23.76
C LYS A 219 -22.38 -21.24 24.80
N ASN A 220 -23.01 -20.10 24.51
CA ASN A 220 -23.32 -19.07 25.49
C ASN A 220 -24.62 -18.37 25.10
N ASP A 221 -25.20 -17.64 26.04
CA ASP A 221 -26.54 -17.04 25.94
C ASP A 221 -26.50 -15.51 25.78
N TYR A 222 -25.36 -14.93 25.39
CA TYR A 222 -25.27 -13.52 25.04
C TYR A 222 -25.93 -13.25 23.68
N GLN A 223 -26.35 -12.00 23.46
CA GLN A 223 -27.06 -11.61 22.24
C GLN A 223 -26.17 -10.89 21.21
N TYR A 224 -25.31 -9.99 21.69
CA TYR A 224 -24.57 -9.07 20.83
C TYR A 224 -23.07 -9.09 21.13
N GLY A 225 -22.28 -8.53 20.21
CA GLY A 225 -20.88 -8.24 20.49
C GLY A 225 -20.34 -7.07 19.71
N PHE A 226 -19.35 -6.40 20.30
CA PHE A 226 -18.46 -5.47 19.62
C PHE A 226 -17.05 -6.04 19.60
N SER A 227 -16.32 -5.80 18.51
CA SER A 227 -14.89 -6.06 18.40
C SER A 227 -14.20 -4.85 17.81
N MET A 228 -12.99 -4.59 18.25
CA MET A 228 -12.09 -3.60 17.65
C MET A 228 -10.64 -4.01 17.88
N VAL A 229 -9.74 -3.38 17.12
CA VAL A 229 -8.31 -3.61 17.21
C VAL A 229 -7.61 -2.30 17.55
N PHE A 230 -6.62 -2.38 18.43
CA PHE A 230 -5.68 -1.32 18.73
C PHE A 230 -4.28 -1.75 18.29
N ASP A 231 -3.51 -0.83 17.72
CA ASP A 231 -2.17 -1.14 17.20
C ASP A 231 -1.19 -1.46 18.34
N ASN A 232 -1.47 -0.98 19.57
CA ASN A 232 -0.67 -1.19 20.76
C ASN A 232 -1.43 -0.83 22.07
N GLN A 233 -0.78 -1.04 23.21
CA GLN A 233 -1.31 -0.72 24.54
C GLN A 233 -1.64 0.77 24.75
N ALA A 234 -0.82 1.69 24.23
CA ALA A 234 -1.05 3.12 24.40
C ALA A 234 -2.31 3.59 23.64
N ASP A 235 -2.58 2.99 22.48
CA ASP A 235 -3.81 3.24 21.73
C ASP A 235 -5.05 2.71 22.46
N TYR A 236 -4.95 1.55 23.11
CA TYR A 236 -6.02 1.03 23.97
C TYR A 236 -6.30 1.95 25.16
N GLU A 237 -5.27 2.44 25.83
CA GLU A 237 -5.40 3.41 26.93
C GLU A 237 -5.98 4.74 26.45
N ALA A 238 -5.53 5.23 25.29
CA ALA A 238 -6.06 6.44 24.67
C ALA A 238 -7.54 6.31 24.33
N TYR A 239 -7.98 5.13 23.85
CA TYR A 239 -9.39 4.82 23.64
C TYR A 239 -10.18 4.87 24.95
N ASN A 240 -9.70 4.18 25.99
CA ASN A 240 -10.39 4.11 27.28
C ASN A 240 -10.58 5.50 27.92
N ALA A 241 -9.59 6.38 27.78
CA ALA A 241 -9.63 7.75 28.28
C ALA A 241 -10.32 8.75 27.33
N HIS A 242 -10.68 8.34 26.10
CA HIS A 242 -11.21 9.26 25.10
C HIS A 242 -12.61 9.75 25.50
N PRO A 243 -12.93 11.06 25.42
CA PRO A 243 -14.23 11.59 25.83
C PRO A 243 -15.42 10.90 25.16
N VAL A 244 -15.34 10.59 23.87
CA VAL A 244 -16.41 9.86 23.15
C VAL A 244 -16.65 8.46 23.73
N HIS A 245 -15.60 7.77 24.16
CA HIS A 245 -15.75 6.45 24.80
C HIS A 245 -16.39 6.61 26.17
N VAL A 246 -15.88 7.53 27.00
CA VAL A 246 -16.42 7.82 28.34
C VAL A 246 -17.91 8.21 28.25
N ASP A 247 -18.26 9.14 27.36
CA ASP A 247 -19.64 9.58 27.14
C ASP A 247 -20.54 8.42 26.67
N PHE A 248 -20.03 7.54 25.80
CA PHE A 248 -20.78 6.36 25.37
C PHE A 248 -20.98 5.38 26.53
N VAL A 249 -19.95 5.16 27.36
CA VAL A 249 -20.05 4.26 28.51
C VAL A 249 -21.05 4.79 29.53
N GLU A 250 -20.95 6.05 29.91
CA GLU A 250 -21.83 6.66 30.92
C GLU A 250 -23.26 6.87 30.40
N GLY A 251 -23.41 7.32 29.15
CA GLY A 251 -24.70 7.70 28.58
C GLY A 251 -25.48 6.57 27.92
N ARG A 252 -24.81 5.53 27.43
CA ARG A 252 -25.43 4.41 26.69
C ARG A 252 -25.16 3.06 27.34
N TRP A 253 -23.88 2.74 27.59
CA TRP A 253 -23.49 1.40 28.05
C TRP A 253 -24.05 1.07 29.44
N VAL A 254 -23.73 1.86 30.48
CA VAL A 254 -24.18 1.64 31.86
C VAL A 254 -25.72 1.61 31.98
N PRO A 255 -26.46 2.52 31.31
CA PRO A 255 -27.92 2.51 31.38
C PRO A 255 -28.56 1.33 30.63
N GLU A 256 -28.00 0.87 29.51
CA GLU A 256 -28.71 -0.04 28.59
C GLU A 256 -28.17 -1.48 28.55
N VAL A 257 -26.92 -1.72 28.93
CA VAL A 257 -26.33 -3.06 29.00
C VAL A 257 -26.76 -3.74 30.30
N ALA A 258 -27.33 -4.94 30.19
CA ALA A 258 -27.77 -5.75 31.32
C ALA A 258 -26.61 -6.53 31.94
N ARG A 259 -25.76 -7.10 31.09
CA ARG A 259 -24.53 -7.82 31.46
C ARG A 259 -23.59 -7.88 30.26
N PHE A 260 -22.31 -8.03 30.51
CA PHE A 260 -21.30 -8.22 29.47
C PHE A 260 -20.14 -9.08 29.96
N LEU A 261 -19.38 -9.62 29.01
CA LEU A 261 -18.06 -10.20 29.22
C LEU A 261 -17.09 -9.50 28.28
N GLU A 262 -16.00 -9.00 28.85
CA GLU A 262 -14.88 -8.42 28.11
C GLU A 262 -13.79 -9.47 27.90
N ILE A 263 -13.22 -9.50 26.70
CA ILE A 263 -12.17 -10.42 26.31
C ILE A 263 -11.17 -9.68 25.43
N ASP A 264 -9.94 -9.59 25.92
CA ASP A 264 -8.82 -8.97 25.21
C ASP A 264 -7.84 -10.04 24.73
N PHE A 265 -7.52 -10.03 23.44
CA PHE A 265 -6.57 -10.94 22.83
C PHE A 265 -5.32 -10.20 22.33
N LYS A 266 -4.18 -10.88 22.44
CA LYS A 266 -2.98 -10.61 21.67
C LYS A 266 -2.67 -11.85 20.85
N ASN A 267 -2.05 -11.68 19.69
CA ASN A 267 -1.66 -12.84 18.89
C ASN A 267 -0.67 -13.72 19.65
N TYR A 268 -0.84 -15.04 19.51
CA TYR A 268 0.08 -16.02 20.04
C TYR A 268 1.28 -16.11 19.08
N GLY A 269 2.27 -15.25 19.30
CA GLY A 269 3.52 -15.24 18.53
C GLY A 269 4.30 -16.54 18.73
N GLY A 270 4.22 -17.44 17.76
CA GLY A 270 5.07 -18.62 17.60
C GLY A 270 6.15 -18.39 16.56
#